data_AF-A0AAV4DPH5-F1
#
_entry.id   AF-A0AAV4DPH5-F1
#
_cell.length_a   1.000
_cell.length_b   1.000
_cell.length_c   1.000
_cell.angle_alpha   90.00
_cell.angle_beta   90.00
_cell.angle_gamma   90.00
#
_symmetry.space_group_name_H-M   'P 1'
#
loop_
_entity.id
_entity.type
_entity.pdbx_description
1 polymer ?
#
loop_
_entity_poly.entity_id
_entity_poly.type
_entity_poly.pdbx_seq_one_letter_code
_entity_poly.pdbx_strand_id
1 'polypeptide(L)'
;PQPFLGILLNHLASKFYFCYPVSGRKHDQHPTILHWAAAHGLKELSSALLSAPSATLACKMTNADDHDPQDLARRNGHFELSDLLDEFIVSTKIVPF
;
A
#
# COMPACT_ATOMS: atom_id res chain seq x y z
N PRO A 1 12.22 -9.58 -29.84
CA PRO A 1 11.21 -8.60 -29.39
C PRO A 1 10.17 -9.27 -28.48
N GLN A 2 10.39 -9.21 -27.16
CA GLN A 2 9.69 -10.05 -26.16
C GLN A 2 8.39 -9.38 -25.67
N PRO A 3 7.19 -9.78 -26.10
CA PRO A 3 5.91 -9.25 -25.60
C PRO A 3 5.54 -9.75 -24.19
N PHE A 4 6.36 -10.61 -23.57
CA PHE A 4 6.03 -11.25 -22.30
C PHE A 4 6.15 -10.34 -21.07
N LEU A 5 6.99 -9.30 -21.12
CA LEU A 5 7.19 -8.39 -19.99
C LEU A 5 5.97 -7.49 -19.74
N GLY A 6 5.27 -7.11 -20.82
CA GLY A 6 4.04 -6.33 -20.76
C GLY A 6 2.85 -7.11 -20.20
N ILE A 7 2.73 -8.40 -20.55
CA ILE A 7 1.65 -9.26 -20.03
C ILE A 7 1.88 -9.58 -18.56
N LEU A 8 3.13 -9.81 -18.12
CA LEU A 8 3.42 -10.06 -16.71
C LEU A 8 3.18 -8.81 -15.86
N LEU A 9 3.57 -7.62 -16.33
CA LEU A 9 3.25 -6.37 -15.66
C LEU A 9 1.75 -6.10 -15.63
N ASN A 10 1.01 -6.41 -16.69
CA ASN A 10 -0.44 -6.22 -16.73
C ASN A 10 -1.20 -7.28 -15.92
N HIS A 11 -0.67 -8.51 -15.81
CA HIS A 11 -1.25 -9.57 -14.99
C HIS A 11 -0.92 -9.39 -13.50
N LEU A 12 0.25 -8.85 -13.17
CA LEU A 12 0.58 -8.40 -11.82
C LEU A 12 -0.19 -7.12 -11.48
N ALA A 13 -0.37 -6.19 -12.41
CA ALA A 13 -1.24 -5.04 -12.23
C ALA A 13 -2.70 -5.49 -12.02
N SER A 14 -3.19 -6.45 -12.80
CA SER A 14 -4.56 -6.96 -12.63
C SER A 14 -4.80 -7.65 -11.28
N LYS A 15 -3.76 -8.21 -10.65
CA LYS A 15 -3.84 -8.80 -9.30
C LYS A 15 -3.47 -7.85 -8.15
N PHE A 16 -2.77 -6.74 -8.42
CA PHE A 16 -2.35 -5.77 -7.40
C PHE A 16 -3.02 -4.38 -7.50
N TYR A 17 -3.72 -4.06 -8.59
CA TYR A 17 -4.32 -2.74 -8.85
C TYR A 17 -5.84 -2.73 -9.00
N PHE A 18 -6.55 -3.85 -8.90
CA PHE A 18 -8.00 -3.81 -8.90
C PHE A 18 -8.53 -3.52 -7.49
N CYS A 19 -8.33 -2.27 -7.09
CA CYS A 19 -9.17 -1.59 -6.10
C CYS A 19 -10.60 -1.59 -6.63
N TYR A 20 -11.35 -2.64 -6.30
CA TYR A 20 -12.80 -2.57 -6.24
C TYR A 20 -13.16 -2.74 -4.76
N PRO A 21 -13.95 -1.82 -4.17
CA PRO A 21 -14.76 -2.20 -3.02
C PRO A 21 -15.77 -3.23 -3.54
N VAL A 22 -15.39 -4.51 -3.54
CA VAL A 22 -16.32 -5.60 -3.82
C VAL A 22 -17.25 -5.66 -2.61
N SER A 23 -18.36 -4.95 -2.74
CA SER A 23 -19.54 -5.09 -1.90
C SER A 23 -19.93 -6.57 -1.86
N GLY A 24 -19.52 -7.28 -0.81
CA GLY A 24 -19.79 -8.71 -0.67
C GLY A 24 -18.74 -9.52 0.09
N ARG A 25 -18.45 -9.12 1.33
CA ARG A 25 -17.89 -9.97 2.41
C ARG A 25 -16.67 -10.85 2.07
N LYS A 26 -15.48 -10.29 2.22
CA LYS A 26 -14.37 -10.87 3.00
C LYS A 26 -13.67 -9.73 3.73
N HIS A 27 -13.56 -9.83 5.05
CA HIS A 27 -12.88 -8.84 5.88
C HIS A 27 -11.37 -8.99 5.68
N ASP A 28 -10.86 -8.50 4.55
CA ASP A 28 -9.44 -8.54 4.27
C ASP A 28 -8.75 -7.46 5.12
N GLN A 29 -8.23 -7.90 6.26
CA GLN A 29 -7.45 -7.10 7.23
C GLN A 29 -6.27 -6.37 6.57
N HIS A 30 -5.81 -6.90 5.43
CA HIS A 30 -4.71 -6.37 4.65
C HIS A 30 -5.11 -6.33 3.16
N PRO A 31 -5.83 -5.30 2.71
CA PRO A 31 -6.29 -5.20 1.31
C PRO A 31 -5.14 -4.98 0.32
N THR A 32 -3.97 -4.51 0.79
CA THR A 32 -2.77 -4.32 -0.03
C THR A 32 -1.54 -4.92 0.66
N ILE A 33 -0.47 -5.20 -0.10
CA ILE A 33 0.81 -5.63 0.48
C ILE A 33 1.31 -4.59 1.48
N LEU A 34 1.06 -3.29 1.24
CA LEU A 34 1.50 -2.23 2.14
C LEU A 34 0.83 -2.34 3.52
N HIS A 35 -0.47 -2.71 3.59
CA HIS A 35 -1.13 -2.98 4.86
C HIS A 35 -0.48 -4.14 5.60
N TRP A 36 -0.16 -5.23 4.90
CA TRP A 36 0.51 -6.39 5.49
C TRP A 36 1.92 -6.04 5.98
N ALA A 37 2.68 -5.31 5.16
CA ALA A 37 4.02 -4.84 5.53
C ALA A 37 3.98 -3.92 6.76
N ALA A 38 2.99 -3.03 6.83
CA ALA A 38 2.76 -2.17 7.98
C ALA A 38 2.41 -2.94 9.25
N ALA A 39 1.52 -3.92 9.15
CA ALA A 39 1.09 -4.74 10.29
C ALA A 39 2.23 -5.55 10.92
N HIS A 40 3.20 -5.96 10.11
CA HIS A 40 4.33 -6.78 10.52
C HIS A 40 5.65 -6.00 10.67
N GLY A 41 5.65 -4.68 10.47
CA GLY A 41 6.85 -3.85 10.67
C GLY A 41 7.93 -4.04 9.59
N LEU A 42 7.55 -4.46 8.38
CA LEU A 42 8.48 -4.77 7.28
C LEU A 42 8.96 -3.49 6.59
N LYS A 43 9.84 -2.74 7.25
CA LYS A 43 10.31 -1.41 6.79
C LYS A 43 10.92 -1.42 5.39
N GLU A 44 11.80 -2.37 5.09
CA GLU A 44 12.44 -2.48 3.77
C GLU A 44 11.43 -2.76 2.65
N LEU A 45 10.46 -3.64 2.92
CA LEU A 45 9.39 -3.95 1.97
C LEU A 45 8.51 -2.73 1.73
N SER A 46 8.14 -2.02 2.80
CA SER A 46 7.38 -0.77 2.69
C SER A 46 8.15 0.29 1.90
N SER A 47 9.44 0.49 2.17
CA SER A 47 10.29 1.43 1.42
C SER A 47 10.32 1.11 -0.09
N ALA A 48 10.46 -0.17 -0.43
CA ALA A 48 10.40 -0.62 -1.82
C ALA A 48 9.04 -0.36 -2.46
N LEU A 49 7.94 -0.57 -1.73
CA LEU A 49 6.58 -0.27 -2.20
C LEU A 49 6.37 1.24 -2.38
N LEU A 50 6.92 2.07 -1.48
CA LEU A 50 6.81 3.52 -1.53
C LEU A 50 7.56 4.16 -2.71
N SER A 51 8.52 3.43 -3.27
CA SER A 51 9.20 3.84 -4.51
C SER A 51 8.31 3.69 -5.75
N ALA A 52 7.16 3.01 -5.65
CA ALA A 52 6.23 2.84 -6.76
C ALA A 52 5.25 4.02 -6.87
N PRO A 53 4.85 4.43 -8.09
CA PRO A 53 3.91 5.54 -8.29
C PRO A 53 2.50 5.28 -7.71
N SER A 54 2.15 4.02 -7.46
CA SER A 54 0.89 3.61 -6.83
C SER A 54 0.91 3.68 -5.30
N ALA A 55 2.06 3.93 -4.70
CA ALA A 55 2.23 3.98 -3.25
C ALA A 55 1.32 5.01 -2.59
N THR A 56 1.14 6.17 -3.22
CA THR A 56 0.27 7.25 -2.71
C THR A 56 -1.18 6.79 -2.57
N LEU A 57 -1.66 5.96 -3.51
CA LEU A 57 -2.99 5.39 -3.44
C LEU A 57 -3.07 4.30 -2.36
N ALA A 58 -2.05 3.44 -2.28
CA ALA A 58 -1.98 2.37 -1.28
C ALA A 58 -1.90 2.91 0.16
N CYS A 59 -1.24 4.06 0.38
CA CYS A 59 -1.16 4.73 1.68
C CYS A 59 -2.50 5.36 2.12
N LYS A 60 -3.33 5.80 1.17
CA LYS A 60 -4.65 6.40 1.46
C LYS A 60 -5.78 5.37 1.55
N MET A 61 -5.50 4.14 1.15
CA MET A 61 -6.48 3.07 1.15
C MET A 61 -6.64 2.54 2.57
N THR A 62 -7.86 2.26 2.99
CA THR A 62 -8.19 1.70 4.30
C THR A 62 -8.56 0.22 4.18
N ASN A 63 -8.32 -0.53 5.24
CA ASN A 63 -8.78 -1.91 5.39
C ASN A 63 -10.25 -2.00 5.83
N ALA A 64 -10.73 -3.22 6.07
CA ALA A 64 -12.11 -3.47 6.49
C ALA A 64 -12.48 -2.87 7.86
N ASP A 65 -11.49 -2.46 8.66
CA ASP A 65 -11.67 -1.81 9.96
C ASP A 65 -11.40 -0.29 9.91
N ASP A 66 -11.38 0.27 8.69
CA ASP A 66 -11.08 1.67 8.41
C ASP A 66 -9.68 2.12 8.85
N HIS A 67 -8.71 1.20 8.95
CA HIS A 67 -7.31 1.53 9.22
C HIS A 67 -6.51 1.58 7.92
N ASP A 68 -5.75 2.66 7.76
CA ASP A 68 -4.76 2.77 6.71
C ASP A 68 -3.44 2.09 7.12
N PRO A 69 -2.46 1.93 6.21
CA PRO A 69 -1.19 1.30 6.55
C PRO A 69 -0.45 2.02 7.68
N GLN A 70 -0.58 3.34 7.78
CA GLN A 70 0.07 4.12 8.84
C GLN A 70 -0.50 3.76 10.22
N ASP A 71 -1.82 3.67 10.32
CA ASP A 71 -2.55 3.29 11.53
C ASP A 71 -2.24 1.84 11.93
N LEU A 72 -2.16 0.90 10.96
CA LEU A 72 -1.74 -0.48 11.26
C LEU A 72 -0.32 -0.52 11.83
N ALA A 73 0.63 0.19 11.21
CA ALA A 73 2.00 0.23 11.72
C ALA A 73 2.05 0.79 13.14
N ARG A 74 1.33 1.89 13.41
CA ARG A 74 1.26 2.51 14.74
C ARG A 74 0.64 1.58 15.79
N ARG A 75 -0.49 0.94 15.46
CA ARG A 75 -1.22 0.04 16.36
C ARG A 75 -0.44 -1.22 16.72
N ASN A 76 0.37 -1.72 15.79
CA ASN A 76 1.25 -2.87 16.03
C ASN A 76 2.58 -2.48 16.70
N GLY A 77 2.78 -1.20 17.06
CA GLY A 77 3.99 -0.71 17.75
C GLY A 77 5.17 -0.42 16.82
N HIS A 78 4.96 -0.41 15.51
CA HIS A 78 5.96 -0.08 14.49
C HIS A 78 5.96 1.43 14.21
N PHE A 79 6.27 2.23 15.23
CA PHE A 79 6.23 3.71 15.15
C PHE A 79 7.17 4.27 14.08
N GLU A 80 8.38 3.74 13.95
CA GLU A 80 9.34 4.17 12.92
C GLU A 80 8.82 3.95 11.50
N LEU A 81 8.08 2.86 11.29
CA LEU A 81 7.43 2.59 10.01
C LEU A 81 6.23 3.51 9.77
N SER A 82 5.46 3.79 10.83
CA SER A 82 4.36 4.74 10.79
C SER A 82 4.83 6.15 10.42
N ASP A 83 5.95 6.60 11.00
CA ASP A 83 6.54 7.92 10.72
C ASP A 83 7.06 8.00 9.28
N LEU A 84 7.68 6.93 8.78
CA LEU A 84 8.11 6.83 7.38
C LEU A 84 6.91 6.95 6.41
N LEU A 85 5.80 6.27 6.72
CA LEU A 85 4.57 6.35 5.93
C LEU A 85 3.97 7.78 5.98
N ASP A 86 3.99 8.43 7.15
CA ASP A 86 3.53 9.82 7.31
C ASP A 86 4.35 10.78 6.46
N GLU A 87 5.68 10.69 6.56
CA GLU A 87 6.61 11.53 5.82
C GLU A 87 6.39 11.38 4.31
N PHE A 88 6.19 10.16 3.83
CA PHE A 88 5.86 9.91 2.43
C PHE A 88 4.52 10.55 2.02
N ILE A 89 3.48 10.40 2.82
CA ILE A 89 2.15 10.99 2.54
C ILE A 89 2.23 12.52 2.53
N VAL A 90 2.97 13.13 3.46
CA VAL A 90 3.18 14.57 3.52
C VAL A 90 4.00 15.04 2.31
N SER A 91 5.08 14.36 1.98
CA SER A 91 5.95 14.68 0.83
C SER A 91 5.17 14.64 -0.49
N THR A 92 4.34 13.61 -0.68
CA THR A 92 3.50 13.47 -1.88
C THR A 92 2.37 14.49 -1.98
N LYS A 93 1.96 15.14 -0.87
CA LYS A 93 1.00 16.26 -0.86
C LYS A 93 1.63 17.59 -1.25
N ILE A 94 2.95 17.75 -1.12
CA ILE A 94 3.64 19.03 -1.31
C ILE A 94 4.04 19.27 -2.77
N VAL A 95 3.97 18.28 -3.66
CA VAL A 95 4.21 18.47 -5.09
C VAL A 95 2.94 19.09 -5.73
N PRO A 96 2.92 20.41 -6.02
CA PRO A 96 1.80 20.99 -6.75
C PRO A 96 2.01 20.65 -8.22
N PHE A 97 1.07 19.92 -8.82
CA PHE A 97 0.95 19.87 -10.27
C PHE A 97 0.53 21.25 -10.81
#